data_AF-A0A9P3IPH5-F1
#
_entry.id   AF-A0A9P3IPH5-F1
#
_cell.length_a   1.000
_cell.length_b   1.000
_cell.length_c   1.000
_cell.angle_alpha   90.00
_cell.angle_beta   90.00
_cell.angle_gamma   90.00
#
_symmetry.space_group_name_H-M   'P 1'
#
loop_
_entity.id
_entity.type
_entity.pdbx_description
1 polymer ?
#
loop_
_entity_poly.entity_id
_entity_poly.type
_entity_poly.pdbx_seq_one_letter_code
_entity_poly.pdbx_strand_id
1 'polypeptide(L)'
;MEGGKGKEGGREMGGEGAVAAVGGGEGGGGGGKGGRRRRRVVLRRRLRVKTICVEVAKGAREIYESADNEAILTVLTHKVIRASLEEGVREGRLLLQDWLVILTAHYNHAFGLAQFNQPHSVTRLDVSFSACPQLQPLPRLAFALLRSPLLQLPREGVHPDLRTFLHCLYSSLDPSFLMRAVYPVLSSYTTPDRPAFPRHSLSRAALVTSGSPIFLLDAFSTIIVFYLACCSP
;
A
#
# COMPACT_ATOMS: atom_id res chain seq x y z
N MET A 1 -23.67 54.44 -9.73
CA MET A 1 -23.14 55.06 -10.97
C MET A 1 -21.78 54.45 -11.20
N GLU A 2 -21.79 53.43 -12.07
CA GLU A 2 -20.94 53.36 -13.29
C GLU A 2 -19.52 52.91 -12.94
N GLY A 3 -19.00 51.79 -13.43
CA GLY A 3 -19.28 51.12 -14.69
C GLY A 3 -17.94 50.98 -15.40
N GLY A 4 -17.42 49.75 -15.47
CA GLY A 4 -16.11 49.48 -16.09
C GLY A 4 -15.89 47.99 -16.28
N LYS A 5 -16.63 47.41 -17.23
CA LYS A 5 -16.47 46.03 -17.71
C LYS A 5 -15.19 45.93 -18.55
N GLY A 6 -14.31 44.98 -18.20
CA GLY A 6 -13.28 44.44 -19.07
C GLY A 6 -13.46 42.92 -19.13
N LYS A 7 -13.88 42.45 -20.29
CA LYS A 7 -14.23 41.06 -20.65
C LYS A 7 -13.11 40.52 -21.53
N GLU A 8 -12.88 39.20 -21.48
CA GLU A 8 -12.09 38.32 -22.37
C GLU A 8 -11.08 37.50 -21.57
N GLY A 9 -10.90 36.20 -21.76
CA GLY A 9 -11.50 35.26 -22.70
C GLY A 9 -11.03 33.87 -22.29
N GLY A 10 -11.97 32.92 -22.27
CA GLY A 10 -11.66 31.51 -22.03
C GLY A 10 -10.80 30.95 -23.16
N ARG A 11 -9.90 30.03 -22.83
CA ARG A 11 -9.22 29.19 -23.81
C ARG A 11 -9.21 27.75 -23.32
N GLU A 12 -9.99 26.95 -24.02
CA GLU A 12 -10.06 25.50 -23.94
C GLU A 12 -8.68 24.87 -24.13
N MET A 13 -8.34 23.90 -23.28
CA MET A 13 -7.25 22.95 -23.51
C MET A 13 -7.81 21.80 -24.35
N GLY A 14 -7.57 21.86 -25.65
CA GLY A 14 -7.69 20.74 -26.57
C GLY A 14 -6.47 20.71 -27.48
N GLY A 15 -5.94 19.51 -27.72
CA GLY A 15 -5.06 19.26 -28.85
C GLY A 15 -3.72 18.63 -28.49
N GLU A 16 -3.69 17.30 -28.56
CA GLU A 16 -2.49 16.50 -28.78
C GLU A 16 -1.62 17.13 -29.88
N GLY A 17 -0.39 17.48 -29.52
CA GLY A 17 0.64 17.92 -30.44
C GLY A 17 1.82 16.96 -30.39
N ALA A 18 1.74 15.90 -31.20
CA ALA A 18 2.88 15.05 -31.52
C ALA A 18 4.03 15.92 -32.04
N VAL A 19 5.14 15.97 -31.31
CA VAL A 19 6.34 16.67 -31.76
C VAL A 19 7.02 15.80 -32.82
N ALA A 20 6.63 16.04 -34.06
CA ALA A 20 7.29 15.55 -35.25
C ALA A 20 8.71 16.12 -35.29
N ALA A 21 9.70 15.22 -35.37
CA ALA A 21 11.08 15.57 -35.63
C ALA A 21 11.20 16.07 -37.08
N VAL A 22 11.45 17.37 -37.22
CA VAL A 22 11.87 17.99 -38.49
C VAL A 22 13.31 17.58 -38.75
N GLY A 23 13.49 16.63 -39.67
CA GLY A 23 14.76 16.36 -40.33
C GLY A 23 14.68 16.90 -41.74
N GLY A 24 15.34 18.03 -41.99
CA GLY A 24 15.52 18.59 -43.33
C GLY A 24 16.25 17.61 -44.24
N GLY A 25 15.76 17.48 -45.47
CA GLY A 25 16.33 16.63 -46.49
C GLY A 25 17.51 17.28 -47.22
N GLU A 26 18.34 16.44 -47.81
CA GLU A 26 18.69 16.45 -49.23
C GLU A 26 19.54 15.21 -49.57
N GLY A 27 19.32 14.62 -50.74
CA GLY A 27 20.23 13.62 -51.33
C GLY A 27 19.63 12.28 -51.74
N GLY A 28 18.97 12.26 -52.90
CA GLY A 28 19.20 11.28 -53.99
C GLY A 28 19.09 9.77 -53.75
N GLY A 29 18.09 9.17 -54.41
CA GLY A 29 18.32 8.01 -55.28
C GLY A 29 18.24 6.60 -54.69
N GLY A 30 17.18 5.88 -55.07
CA GLY A 30 17.29 4.48 -55.49
C GLY A 30 16.91 3.39 -54.50
N GLY A 31 15.89 2.61 -54.88
CA GLY A 31 15.86 1.16 -54.67
C GLY A 31 15.36 0.68 -53.31
N GLY A 32 14.11 0.23 -53.28
CA GLY A 32 13.51 -0.41 -52.11
C GLY A 32 14.28 -1.66 -51.65
N LYS A 33 14.56 -1.72 -50.35
CA LYS A 33 14.59 -2.96 -49.57
C LYS A 33 13.98 -2.64 -48.21
N GLY A 34 12.78 -3.17 -47.96
CA GLY A 34 12.11 -3.16 -46.67
C GLY A 34 12.87 -4.02 -45.65
N GLY A 35 14.05 -3.57 -45.24
CA GLY A 35 14.77 -4.12 -44.11
C GLY A 35 14.10 -3.65 -42.84
N ARG A 36 13.56 -4.58 -42.03
CA ARG A 36 13.14 -4.30 -40.65
C ARG A 36 14.31 -3.60 -39.95
N ARG A 37 14.22 -2.29 -39.76
CA ARG A 37 15.17 -1.50 -38.97
C ARG A 37 15.20 -2.10 -37.56
N ARG A 38 16.21 -2.91 -37.26
CA ARG A 38 16.53 -3.35 -35.90
C ARG A 38 16.61 -2.07 -35.06
N ARG A 39 15.71 -1.92 -34.08
CA ARG A 39 15.78 -0.82 -33.11
C ARG A 39 17.17 -0.84 -32.50
N ARG A 40 18.00 0.15 -32.84
CA ARG A 40 19.38 0.26 -32.37
C ARG A 40 19.30 0.62 -30.89
N VAL A 41 19.51 -0.36 -30.01
CA VAL A 41 19.62 -0.12 -28.57
C VAL A 41 20.95 0.60 -28.36
N VAL A 42 20.90 1.84 -27.89
CA VAL A 42 22.08 2.65 -27.61
C VAL A 42 22.22 2.78 -26.10
N LEU A 43 23.40 2.44 -25.59
CA LEU A 43 23.78 2.69 -24.21
C LEU A 43 23.73 4.19 -23.94
N ARG A 44 22.82 4.61 -23.05
CA ARG A 44 22.74 5.98 -22.56
C ARG A 44 22.97 5.99 -21.06
N ARG A 45 23.98 6.73 -20.63
CA ARG A 45 24.19 7.05 -19.21
C ARG A 45 23.07 7.97 -18.76
N ARG A 46 22.35 7.61 -17.70
CA ARG A 46 21.28 8.41 -17.11
C ARG A 46 21.56 8.64 -15.63
N LEU A 47 21.38 9.87 -15.18
CA LEU A 47 21.36 10.24 -13.77
C LEU A 47 19.90 10.49 -13.38
N ARG A 48 19.39 9.79 -12.36
CA ARG A 48 18.04 10.02 -11.81
C ARG A 48 18.19 10.59 -10.40
N VAL A 49 17.77 11.83 -10.22
CA VAL A 49 17.79 12.53 -8.93
C VAL A 49 16.35 12.79 -8.49
N LYS A 50 16.03 12.47 -7.24
CA LYS A 50 14.75 12.80 -6.59
C LYS A 50 15.06 13.55 -5.31
N THR A 51 14.75 14.84 -5.28
CA THR A 51 14.86 15.69 -4.09
C THR A 51 13.49 15.81 -3.45
N ILE A 52 13.38 15.56 -2.15
CA ILE A 52 12.14 15.65 -1.39
C ILE A 52 12.39 16.60 -0.21
N CYS A 53 11.48 17.54 0.00
CA CYS A 53 11.46 18.40 1.19
C CYS A 53 10.40 17.86 2.15
N VAL A 54 10.71 17.78 3.44
CA VAL A 54 9.82 17.29 4.48
C VAL A 54 9.82 18.32 5.61
N GLU A 55 8.64 18.66 6.12
CA GLU A 55 8.47 19.61 7.21
C GLU A 55 8.97 19.04 8.55
N VAL A 56 9.50 19.92 9.41
CA VAL A 56 9.98 19.54 10.74
C VAL A 56 8.83 19.67 11.73
N ALA A 57 8.44 18.55 12.33
CA ALA A 57 7.41 18.52 13.37
C ALA A 57 7.88 19.22 14.66
N LYS A 58 6.99 19.99 15.27
CA LYS A 58 7.21 20.72 16.54
C LYS A 58 6.89 19.87 17.77
N GLY A 59 6.23 18.73 17.58
CA GLY A 59 5.88 17.81 18.66
C GLY A 59 5.45 16.44 18.15
N ALA A 60 5.32 15.47 19.06
CA ALA A 60 5.00 14.09 18.74
C ALA A 60 3.64 13.93 18.03
N ARG A 61 2.67 14.78 18.34
CA ARG A 61 1.35 14.75 17.71
C ARG A 61 1.40 15.01 16.20
N GLU A 62 2.15 16.03 15.77
CA GLU A 62 2.33 16.36 14.35
C GLU A 62 3.02 15.21 13.58
N ILE A 63 3.92 14.47 14.25
CA ILE A 63 4.56 13.27 13.68
C ILE A 63 3.51 12.18 13.42
N TYR A 64 2.61 11.93 14.37
CA TYR A 64 1.54 10.93 14.21
C TYR A 64 0.47 11.32 13.19
N GLU A 65 0.22 12.63 13.02
CA GLU A 65 -0.71 13.18 12.02
C GLU A 65 -0.13 13.25 10.60
N SER A 66 1.17 13.01 10.43
CA SER A 66 1.86 12.97 9.12
C SER A 66 2.43 11.59 8.77
N ALA A 67 2.05 10.56 9.53
CA ALA A 67 2.50 9.19 9.36
C ALA A 67 1.96 8.53 8.07
N ASP A 68 2.86 8.01 7.25
CA ASP A 68 2.51 7.20 6.08
C ASP A 68 2.49 5.71 6.42
N ASN A 69 1.30 5.11 6.35
CA ASN A 69 1.07 3.71 6.63
C ASN A 69 1.81 2.75 5.69
N GLU A 70 1.89 3.09 4.40
CA GLU A 70 2.50 2.20 3.42
C GLU A 70 4.02 2.15 3.64
N ALA A 71 4.62 3.31 3.90
CA ALA A 71 6.03 3.43 4.24
C ALA A 71 6.35 2.72 5.57
N ILE A 72 5.54 2.93 6.61
CA ILE A 72 5.71 2.27 7.92
C ILE A 72 5.64 0.76 7.76
N LEU A 73 4.63 0.24 7.06
CA LEU A 73 4.50 -1.20 6.82
C LEU A 73 5.73 -1.73 6.07
N THR A 74 6.17 -1.06 5.01
CA THR A 74 7.31 -1.49 4.20
C THR A 74 8.59 -1.60 5.04
N VAL A 75 8.90 -0.57 5.82
CA VAL A 75 10.07 -0.57 6.70
C VAL A 75 9.96 -1.65 7.77
N LEU A 76 8.78 -1.82 8.38
CA LEU A 76 8.54 -2.88 9.36
C LEU A 76 8.72 -4.27 8.76
N THR A 77 8.11 -4.53 7.61
CA THR A 77 8.23 -5.81 6.91
C THR A 77 9.69 -6.13 6.62
N HIS A 78 10.49 -5.15 6.17
CA HIS A 78 11.92 -5.36 5.95
C HIS A 78 12.69 -5.69 7.25
N LYS A 79 12.42 -4.96 8.34
CA LYS A 79 13.04 -5.24 9.65
C LYS A 79 12.67 -6.63 10.17
N VAL A 80 11.40 -6.98 10.06
CA VAL A 80 10.87 -8.27 10.49
C VAL A 80 11.46 -9.41 9.67
N ILE A 81 11.59 -9.26 8.35
CA ILE A 81 12.25 -10.24 7.47
C ILE A 81 13.70 -10.42 7.91
N ARG A 82 14.42 -9.32 8.13
CA ARG A 82 15.82 -9.36 8.58
C ARG A 82 15.98 -10.09 9.91
N ALA A 83 15.20 -9.71 10.94
CA ALA A 83 15.21 -10.37 12.24
C ALA A 83 14.83 -11.86 12.11
N SER A 84 13.87 -12.19 11.24
CA SER A 84 13.47 -13.58 11.00
C SER A 84 14.57 -14.42 10.37
N LEU A 85 15.44 -13.82 9.53
CA LEU A 85 16.56 -14.50 8.89
C LEU A 85 17.78 -14.63 9.82
N GLU A 86 18.03 -13.61 10.65
CA GLU A 86 19.20 -13.56 11.54
C GLU A 86 18.96 -14.36 12.84
N GLU A 87 17.79 -14.19 13.46
CA GLU A 87 17.49 -14.68 14.82
C GLU A 87 16.33 -15.69 14.85
N GLY A 88 15.63 -15.83 13.73
CA GLY A 88 14.54 -16.77 13.55
C GLY A 88 13.16 -16.12 13.61
N VAL A 89 12.16 -16.85 13.11
CA VAL A 89 10.78 -16.35 12.94
C VAL A 89 10.14 -15.89 14.26
N ARG A 90 10.51 -16.52 15.39
CA ARG A 90 10.01 -16.13 16.71
C ARG A 90 10.39 -14.68 17.05
N GLU A 91 11.64 -14.32 16.84
CA GLU A 91 12.12 -12.95 17.11
C GLU A 91 11.49 -11.94 16.17
N GLY A 92 11.31 -12.29 14.88
CA GLY A 92 10.55 -11.45 13.94
C GLY A 92 9.12 -11.17 14.40
N ARG A 93 8.44 -12.13 15.05
CA ARG A 93 7.11 -11.93 15.63
C ARG A 93 7.16 -11.05 16.88
N LEU A 94 8.10 -11.29 17.78
CA LEU A 94 8.26 -10.50 19.01
C LEU A 94 8.56 -9.04 18.67
N LEU A 95 9.48 -8.78 17.73
CA LEU A 95 9.79 -7.44 17.24
C LEU A 95 8.53 -6.69 16.79
N LEU A 96 7.65 -7.34 16.03
CA LEU A 96 6.43 -6.71 15.53
C LEU A 96 5.41 -6.44 16.65
N GLN A 97 5.31 -7.35 17.61
CA GLN A 97 4.43 -7.19 18.78
C GLN A 97 4.94 -6.06 19.69
N ASP A 98 6.22 -6.08 20.03
CA ASP A 98 6.87 -5.07 20.86
C ASP A 98 6.79 -3.69 20.22
N TRP A 99 7.03 -3.61 18.90
CA TRP A 99 6.87 -2.36 18.17
C TRP A 99 5.46 -1.77 18.33
N LEU A 100 4.41 -2.58 18.23
CA LEU A 100 3.03 -2.13 18.38
C LEU A 100 2.72 -1.69 19.81
N VAL A 101 3.24 -2.41 20.81
CA VAL A 101 3.11 -2.07 22.23
C VAL A 101 3.80 -0.73 22.52
N ILE A 102 5.04 -0.57 22.06
CA ILE A 102 5.83 0.66 22.21
C ILE A 102 5.11 1.84 21.53
N LEU A 103 4.64 1.67 20.29
CA LEU A 103 3.87 2.69 19.58
C LEU A 103 2.62 3.11 20.39
N THR A 104 1.86 2.13 20.89
CA THR A 104 0.63 2.39 21.65
C THR A 104 0.95 3.11 22.96
N ALA A 105 2.00 2.72 23.68
CA ALA A 105 2.43 3.36 24.91
C ALA A 105 2.87 4.82 24.67
N HIS A 106 3.70 5.06 23.66
CA HIS A 106 4.18 6.41 23.32
C HIS A 106 3.07 7.33 22.79
N TYR A 107 2.12 6.78 22.02
CA TYR A 107 0.93 7.52 21.62
C TYR A 107 0.12 7.94 22.84
N ASN A 108 -0.24 7.00 23.72
CA ASN A 108 -1.03 7.32 24.91
C ASN A 108 -0.32 8.30 25.85
N HIS A 109 1.01 8.25 25.94
CA HIS A 109 1.80 9.25 26.64
C HIS A 109 1.71 10.64 25.98
N ALA A 110 1.92 10.72 24.67
CA ALA A 110 1.93 11.98 23.91
C ALA A 110 0.57 12.70 23.94
N PHE A 111 -0.52 11.96 24.04
CA PHE A 111 -1.88 12.52 24.16
C PHE A 111 -2.34 12.70 25.63
N GLY A 112 -1.45 12.47 26.60
CA GLY A 112 -1.77 12.63 28.03
C GLY A 112 -2.81 11.64 28.56
N LEU A 113 -3.08 10.56 27.80
CA LEU A 113 -4.05 9.52 28.16
C LEU A 113 -3.46 8.54 29.17
N ALA A 114 -2.14 8.32 29.13
CA ALA A 114 -1.42 7.49 30.09
C ALA A 114 -0.52 8.36 30.99
N GLN A 115 -0.71 8.24 32.30
CA GLN A 115 0.17 8.84 33.31
C GLN A 115 0.92 7.71 34.02
N PHE A 116 2.06 7.31 33.46
CA PHE A 116 2.88 6.21 34.00
C PHE A 116 3.47 6.51 35.39
N ASN A 117 3.36 7.75 35.88
CA ASN A 117 3.89 8.20 37.17
C ASN A 117 2.85 8.22 38.32
N GLN A 118 1.59 7.82 38.10
CA GLN A 118 0.57 7.82 39.15
C GLN A 118 0.00 6.42 39.41
N PRO A 119 0.22 5.83 40.61
CA PRO A 119 -0.07 4.42 40.88
C PRO A 119 -1.56 4.04 41.01
N HIS A 120 -2.50 5.00 40.92
CA HIS A 120 -3.91 4.77 41.21
C HIS A 120 -4.90 5.28 40.14
N SER A 121 -4.42 5.72 38.98
CA SER A 121 -5.31 6.07 37.88
C SER A 121 -5.43 4.88 36.91
N VAL A 122 -6.60 4.23 36.89
CA VAL A 122 -6.96 3.31 35.79
C VAL A 122 -7.18 4.19 34.56
N THR A 123 -6.08 4.51 33.88
CA THR A 123 -6.11 5.32 32.67
C THR A 123 -6.69 4.49 31.54
N ARG A 124 -7.76 5.00 30.93
CA ARG A 124 -8.39 4.38 29.77
C ARG A 124 -7.45 4.57 28.57
N LEU A 125 -6.65 3.54 28.29
CA LEU A 125 -5.75 3.53 27.14
C LEU A 125 -6.56 3.50 25.84
N ASP A 126 -6.17 4.35 24.90
CA ASP A 126 -6.66 4.31 23.53
C ASP A 126 -5.75 3.39 22.71
N VAL A 127 -6.32 2.24 22.32
CA VAL A 127 -5.67 1.23 21.46
C VAL A 127 -6.12 1.39 20.00
N SER A 128 -7.17 2.18 19.78
CA SER A 128 -7.79 2.42 18.48
C SER A 128 -7.21 3.60 17.73
N PHE A 129 -6.30 4.37 18.35
CA PHE A 129 -5.74 5.60 17.79
C PHE A 129 -6.85 6.57 17.34
N SER A 130 -7.82 6.81 18.21
CA SER A 130 -9.01 7.63 17.95
C SER A 130 -8.69 9.07 17.51
N ALA A 131 -7.61 9.66 18.03
CA ALA A 131 -7.19 11.00 17.69
C ALA A 131 -6.40 11.10 16.37
N CYS A 132 -5.83 9.98 15.88
CA CYS A 132 -4.97 9.95 14.70
C CYS A 132 -5.49 8.90 13.68
N PRO A 133 -6.31 9.31 12.69
CA PRO A 133 -6.89 8.38 11.72
C PRO A 133 -5.84 7.66 10.88
N GLN A 134 -4.68 8.29 10.67
CA GLN A 134 -3.57 7.69 9.94
C GLN A 134 -3.02 6.46 10.65
N LEU A 135 -2.96 6.40 11.98
CA LEU A 135 -2.39 5.25 12.69
C LEU A 135 -3.36 4.07 12.85
N GLN A 136 -4.67 4.30 12.68
CA GLN A 136 -5.71 3.28 12.89
C GLN A 136 -5.55 1.99 12.08
N PRO A 137 -5.01 2.00 10.84
CA PRO A 137 -4.76 0.78 10.09
C PRO A 137 -3.60 -0.05 10.64
N LEU A 138 -2.65 0.55 11.37
CA LEU A 138 -1.39 -0.11 11.75
C LEU A 138 -1.59 -1.37 12.62
N PRO A 139 -2.44 -1.37 13.67
CA PRO A 139 -2.70 -2.60 14.43
C PRO A 139 -3.24 -3.73 13.55
N ARG A 140 -4.10 -3.39 12.59
CA ARG A 140 -4.69 -4.35 11.65
C ARG A 140 -3.64 -4.91 10.70
N LEU A 141 -2.76 -4.06 10.18
CA LEU A 141 -1.67 -4.46 9.28
C LEU A 141 -0.63 -5.32 10.01
N ALA A 142 -0.26 -4.95 11.23
CA ALA A 142 0.63 -5.74 12.08
C ALA A 142 0.02 -7.13 12.36
N PHE A 143 -1.28 -7.18 12.69
CA PHE A 143 -1.98 -8.44 12.86
C PHE A 143 -2.01 -9.29 11.58
N ALA A 144 -2.26 -8.67 10.42
CA ALA A 144 -2.25 -9.36 9.14
C ALA A 144 -0.87 -9.95 8.82
N LEU A 145 0.21 -9.19 9.09
CA LEU A 145 1.58 -9.67 8.93
C LEU A 145 1.93 -10.81 9.90
N LEU A 146 1.44 -10.77 11.15
CA LEU A 146 1.57 -11.88 12.10
C LEU A 146 0.85 -13.16 11.65
N ARG A 147 -0.21 -13.04 10.84
CA ARG A 147 -0.94 -14.18 10.27
C ARG A 147 -0.37 -14.65 8.93
N SER A 148 0.47 -13.86 8.29
CA SER A 148 1.11 -14.22 7.03
C SER A 148 1.98 -15.47 7.17
N PRO A 149 2.07 -16.34 6.13
CA PRO A 149 3.00 -17.48 6.11
C PRO A 149 4.47 -17.08 6.34
N LEU A 150 4.80 -15.79 6.11
CA LEU A 150 6.09 -15.20 6.42
C LEU A 150 6.45 -15.36 7.91
N LEU A 151 5.50 -15.13 8.82
CA LEU A 151 5.71 -15.17 10.28
C LEU A 151 5.06 -16.35 10.99
N GLN A 152 4.37 -17.22 10.27
CA GLN A 152 3.85 -18.46 10.85
C GLN A 152 4.99 -19.33 11.39
N LEU A 153 4.78 -19.95 12.53
CA LEU A 153 5.81 -20.78 13.14
C LEU A 153 6.02 -22.03 12.27
N PRO A 154 7.25 -22.57 12.14
CA PRO A 154 7.51 -23.76 11.29
C PRO A 154 6.63 -24.98 11.63
N ARG A 155 6.16 -25.09 12.88
CA ARG A 155 5.22 -26.14 13.31
C ARG A 155 3.85 -26.09 12.63
N GLU A 156 3.49 -24.97 11.99
CA GLU A 156 2.21 -24.78 11.30
C GLU A 156 2.23 -25.29 9.84
N GLY A 157 3.32 -25.94 9.39
CA GLY A 157 3.36 -26.66 8.12
C GLY A 157 3.61 -25.79 6.88
N VAL A 158 4.21 -24.61 7.05
CA VAL A 158 4.58 -23.74 5.92
C VAL A 158 5.80 -24.30 5.19
N HIS A 159 5.69 -24.46 3.87
CA HIS A 159 6.80 -24.89 3.04
C HIS A 159 7.96 -23.87 3.07
N PRO A 160 9.22 -24.31 3.27
CA PRO A 160 10.37 -23.40 3.33
C PRO A 160 10.51 -22.54 2.08
N ASP A 161 10.31 -23.11 0.89
CA ASP A 161 10.41 -22.35 -0.37
C ASP A 161 9.34 -21.27 -0.49
N LEU A 162 8.13 -21.51 0.00
CA LEU A 162 7.08 -20.48 0.01
C LEU A 162 7.49 -19.32 0.90
N ARG A 163 8.11 -19.59 2.04
CA ARG A 163 8.62 -18.55 2.94
C ARG A 163 9.75 -17.76 2.28
N THR A 164 10.73 -18.43 1.69
CA THR A 164 11.83 -17.76 0.98
C THR A 164 11.32 -16.92 -0.19
N PHE A 165 10.36 -17.44 -0.95
CA PHE A 165 9.67 -16.69 -2.00
C PHE A 165 9.01 -15.41 -1.45
N LEU A 166 8.28 -15.51 -0.34
CA LEU A 166 7.64 -14.34 0.29
C LEU A 166 8.67 -13.33 0.81
N HIS A 167 9.80 -13.78 1.37
CA HIS A 167 10.89 -12.88 1.76
C HIS A 167 11.38 -12.06 0.57
N CYS A 168 11.72 -12.72 -0.55
CA CYS A 168 12.18 -12.03 -1.75
C CYS A 168 11.11 -11.10 -2.35
N LEU A 169 9.86 -11.57 -2.39
CA LEU A 169 8.75 -10.80 -2.96
C LEU A 169 8.49 -9.53 -2.13
N TYR A 170 8.35 -9.67 -0.81
CA TYR A 170 7.98 -8.53 0.04
C TYR A 170 9.13 -7.53 0.19
N SER A 171 10.39 -7.96 0.08
CA SER A 171 11.54 -7.06 0.10
C SER A 171 11.73 -6.22 -1.16
N SER A 172 11.08 -6.58 -2.27
CA SER A 172 11.25 -5.90 -3.56
C SER A 172 10.00 -5.16 -4.04
N LEU A 173 8.92 -5.25 -3.28
CA LEU A 173 7.61 -4.76 -3.69
C LEU A 173 7.45 -3.26 -3.42
N ASP A 174 6.71 -2.56 -4.28
CA ASP A 174 6.31 -1.18 -3.98
C ASP A 174 5.35 -1.13 -2.77
N PRO A 175 5.37 -0.04 -1.97
CA PRO A 175 4.59 0.05 -0.73
C PRO A 175 3.09 -0.21 -0.89
N SER A 176 2.50 0.30 -1.96
CA SER A 176 1.06 0.14 -2.26
C SER A 176 0.67 -1.31 -2.57
N PHE A 177 1.51 -2.01 -3.32
CA PHE A 177 1.31 -3.43 -3.59
C PHE A 177 1.57 -4.27 -2.33
N LEU A 178 2.46 -3.82 -1.44
CA LEU A 178 2.84 -4.59 -0.24
C LEU A 178 1.69 -4.59 0.75
N MET A 179 1.07 -3.41 0.91
CA MET A 179 -0.17 -3.25 1.66
C MET A 179 -1.25 -4.22 1.18
N ARG A 180 -1.43 -4.36 -0.14
CA ARG A 180 -2.40 -5.30 -0.73
C ARG A 180 -1.99 -6.77 -0.54
N ALA A 181 -0.70 -7.10 -0.63
CA ALA A 181 -0.22 -8.45 -0.41
C ALA A 181 -0.36 -8.88 1.07
N VAL A 182 -0.12 -7.97 2.02
CA VAL A 182 -0.25 -8.23 3.46
C VAL A 182 -1.71 -8.23 3.91
N TYR A 183 -2.51 -7.26 3.44
CA TYR A 183 -3.94 -7.16 3.73
C TYR A 183 -4.74 -7.12 2.42
N PRO A 184 -5.16 -8.30 1.90
CA PRO A 184 -5.90 -8.42 0.66
C PRO A 184 -7.17 -7.57 0.60
N VAL A 185 -7.59 -7.22 -0.61
CA VAL A 185 -8.81 -6.43 -0.83
C VAL A 185 -9.96 -7.37 -1.19
N LEU A 186 -10.98 -7.40 -0.34
CA LEU A 186 -12.24 -8.09 -0.61
C LEU A 186 -13.26 -7.11 -1.17
N SER A 187 -13.78 -7.40 -2.36
CA SER A 187 -14.84 -6.65 -3.01
C SER A 187 -16.04 -7.56 -3.28
N SER A 188 -17.25 -7.01 -3.31
CA SER A 188 -18.45 -7.76 -3.64
C SER A 188 -19.18 -7.17 -4.84
N TYR A 189 -19.88 -8.03 -5.56
CA TYR A 189 -20.55 -7.75 -6.82
C TYR A 189 -21.97 -8.30 -6.77
N THR A 190 -22.95 -7.49 -7.20
CA THR A 190 -24.35 -7.93 -7.36
C THR A 190 -24.52 -8.69 -8.66
N THR A 191 -23.89 -8.19 -9.72
CA THR A 191 -23.74 -8.85 -11.02
C THR A 191 -22.27 -8.73 -11.44
N PRO A 192 -21.77 -9.55 -12.36
CA PRO A 192 -20.36 -9.52 -12.77
C PRO A 192 -19.87 -8.11 -13.18
N ASP A 193 -20.75 -7.31 -13.78
CA ASP A 193 -20.44 -5.96 -14.24
C ASP A 193 -20.72 -4.87 -13.18
N ARG A 194 -21.49 -5.18 -12.13
CA ARG A 194 -21.94 -4.19 -11.14
C ARG A 194 -21.34 -4.47 -9.75
N PRO A 195 -20.38 -3.66 -9.29
CA PRO A 195 -19.87 -3.75 -7.94
C PRO A 195 -20.96 -3.33 -6.94
N ALA A 196 -21.09 -4.11 -5.87
CA ALA A 196 -21.95 -3.79 -4.74
C ALA A 196 -21.17 -2.99 -3.70
N PHE A 197 -20.04 -3.54 -3.23
CA PHE A 197 -19.18 -2.90 -2.25
C PHE A 197 -17.70 -3.03 -2.66
N PRO A 198 -16.97 -1.91 -2.75
CA PRO A 198 -15.59 -1.92 -3.24
C PRO A 198 -14.59 -2.47 -2.22
N ARG A 199 -14.87 -2.35 -0.91
CA ARG A 199 -14.01 -2.85 0.17
C ARG A 199 -14.83 -3.37 1.34
N HIS A 200 -14.70 -4.67 1.60
CA HIS A 200 -15.24 -5.34 2.78
C HIS A 200 -14.17 -5.56 3.84
N SER A 201 -14.60 -5.76 5.08
CA SER A 201 -13.73 -6.32 6.12
C SER A 201 -13.36 -7.76 5.75
N LEU A 202 -12.10 -8.16 5.97
CA LEU A 202 -11.66 -9.54 5.77
C LEU A 202 -12.21 -10.46 6.87
N SER A 203 -13.50 -10.74 6.83
CA SER A 203 -14.20 -11.60 7.79
C SER A 203 -15.26 -12.45 7.09
N ARG A 204 -15.52 -13.65 7.62
CA ARG A 204 -16.62 -14.50 7.13
C ARG A 204 -17.98 -13.84 7.33
N ALA A 205 -18.13 -13.03 8.38
CA ALA A 205 -19.35 -12.27 8.64
C ALA A 205 -19.69 -11.31 7.50
N ALA A 206 -18.70 -10.66 6.89
CA ALA A 206 -18.93 -9.79 5.74
C ALA A 206 -19.55 -10.54 4.53
N LEU A 207 -19.19 -11.82 4.33
CA LEU A 207 -19.77 -12.65 3.28
C LEU A 207 -21.24 -12.99 3.55
N VAL A 208 -21.61 -13.22 4.82
CA VAL A 208 -22.97 -13.60 5.21
C VAL A 208 -23.90 -12.39 5.24
N THR A 209 -23.43 -11.25 5.76
CA THR A 209 -24.27 -10.07 5.98
C THR A 209 -24.48 -9.23 4.73
N SER A 210 -23.53 -9.22 3.79
CA SER A 210 -23.59 -8.34 2.62
C SER A 210 -24.65 -8.72 1.58
N GLY A 211 -25.22 -9.93 1.66
CA GLY A 211 -26.26 -10.42 0.74
C GLY A 211 -25.85 -10.44 -0.75
N SER A 212 -24.56 -10.24 -1.04
CA SER A 212 -24.03 -10.17 -2.41
C SER A 212 -23.68 -11.56 -2.91
N PRO A 213 -24.01 -11.91 -4.17
CA PRO A 213 -23.76 -13.25 -4.73
C PRO A 213 -22.29 -13.55 -5.00
N ILE A 214 -21.51 -12.55 -5.41
CA ILE A 214 -20.14 -12.71 -5.92
C ILE A 214 -19.17 -11.89 -5.08
N PHE A 215 -18.05 -12.51 -4.70
CA PHE A 215 -16.96 -11.85 -3.99
C PHE A 215 -15.64 -12.08 -4.72
N LEU A 216 -14.82 -11.03 -4.76
CA LEU A 216 -13.51 -11.04 -5.36
C LEU A 216 -12.49 -10.62 -4.29
N LEU A 217 -11.58 -11.53 -3.97
CA LEU A 217 -10.46 -11.30 -3.08
C LEU A 217 -9.18 -11.16 -3.91
N ASP A 218 -8.62 -9.95 -3.91
CA ASP A 218 -7.35 -9.63 -4.54
C ASP A 218 -6.24 -9.63 -3.47
N ALA A 219 -5.42 -10.69 -3.48
CA ALA A 219 -4.28 -10.89 -2.58
C ALA A 219 -2.93 -10.62 -3.26
N PHE A 220 -2.91 -9.81 -4.34
CA PHE A 220 -1.75 -9.51 -5.19
C PHE A 220 -1.18 -10.71 -5.96
N SER A 221 -0.77 -11.78 -5.28
CA SER A 221 -0.22 -12.99 -5.90
C SER A 221 -1.31 -13.95 -6.40
N THR A 222 -2.49 -13.88 -5.80
CA THR A 222 -3.63 -14.73 -6.12
C THR A 222 -4.90 -13.89 -6.16
N ILE A 223 -5.77 -14.24 -7.09
CA ILE A 223 -7.12 -13.69 -7.20
C ILE A 223 -8.08 -14.84 -6.91
N ILE A 224 -8.92 -14.67 -5.89
CA ILE A 224 -9.89 -15.68 -5.49
C ILE A 224 -11.28 -15.12 -5.75
N VAL A 225 -12.05 -15.81 -6.59
CA VAL A 225 -13.45 -15.51 -6.82
C VAL A 225 -14.30 -16.50 -6.03
N PHE A 226 -15.16 -15.97 -5.17
CA PHE A 226 -16.05 -16.77 -4.33
C PHE A 226 -17.50 -16.48 -4.72
N TYR A 227 -18.22 -17.55 -5.10
CA TYR A 227 -19.64 -17.52 -5.41
C TYR A 227 -20.41 -18.14 -4.26
N LEU A 228 -21.46 -17.46 -3.79
CA LEU A 228 -22.39 -18.07 -2.85
C LEU A 228 -23.29 -19.07 -3.58
N ALA A 229 -23.59 -20.19 -2.92
CA ALA A 229 -24.47 -21.24 -3.46
C ALA A 229 -25.91 -20.75 -3.74
N CYS A 230 -26.28 -19.57 -3.24
CA CYS A 230 -27.58 -18.95 -3.47
C CYS A 230 -27.69 -18.24 -4.84
N CYS A 231 -26.61 -18.18 -5.62
CA CYS A 231 -26.65 -17.63 -6.98
C CYS A 231 -27.54 -18.48 -7.88
N SER A 232 -28.55 -17.88 -8.51
CA SER A 232 -29.22 -18.53 -9.63
C SER A 232 -28.23 -18.66 -10.80
N PRO A 233 -28.27 -19.76 -11.56
CA PRO A 233 -27.44 -19.93 -12.76
C PRO A 233 -27.72 -18.89 -13.84
#